data_AF-A0A183DZ90-F1
#
_entry.id   AF-A0A183DZ90-F1
#
_cell.length_a   1.000
_cell.length_b   1.000
_cell.length_c   1.000
_cell.angle_alpha   90.00
_cell.angle_beta   90.00
_cell.angle_gamma   90.00
#
_symmetry.space_group_name_H-M   'P 1'
#
loop_
_entity.id
_entity.type
_entity.pdbx_description
1 polymer ?
#
loop_
_entity_poly.entity_id
_entity_poly.type
_entity_poly.pdbx_seq_one_letter_code
_entity_poly.pdbx_strand_id
1 'polypeptide(L)'
;MSQCFDLSRCLEQHEFRVYVYPSDNESAMSVVYSNILKNYVKYVNELIASLPSEIWNSGRNHIIYNLYHGTYPNYSDHDLGFNTGYAIIARASANAQVFREEFDLSFPLFHEQHPLRTTVEAEWSLNMVDKYLVSFKGKRYVYGIGSETRDSLYHLHNGHSVVMVTTCKHNTDWKKYEDDRCEADNVEYDR
;
A
#
# COMPACT_ATOMS: atom_id res chain seq x y z
N MET A 1 6.39 -2.28 -28.23
CA MET A 1 6.72 -2.06 -26.82
C MET A 1 6.92 -3.43 -26.20
N SER A 2 8.14 -3.73 -25.77
CA SER A 2 8.49 -5.02 -25.18
C SER A 2 7.60 -5.26 -23.98
N GLN A 3 6.89 -6.39 -23.94
CA GLN A 3 6.25 -6.89 -22.74
C GLN A 3 7.38 -7.10 -21.71
N CYS A 4 7.64 -6.09 -20.86
CA CYS A 4 8.67 -6.17 -19.82
C CYS A 4 8.37 -7.29 -18.81
N PHE A 5 7.13 -7.75 -18.79
CA PHE A 5 6.67 -8.86 -17.99
C PHE A 5 6.28 -10.02 -18.90
N ASP A 6 7.12 -11.04 -18.90
CA ASP A 6 6.85 -12.29 -19.62
C ASP A 6 5.84 -13.13 -18.83
N LEU A 7 4.56 -12.92 -19.13
CA LEU A 7 3.43 -13.65 -18.53
C LEU A 7 3.52 -15.15 -18.76
N SER A 8 4.22 -15.62 -19.81
CA SER A 8 4.33 -17.06 -20.10
C SER A 8 5.00 -17.82 -18.94
N ARG A 9 5.99 -17.21 -18.29
CA ARG A 9 6.69 -17.80 -17.14
C ARG A 9 5.81 -17.99 -15.90
N CYS A 10 4.76 -17.18 -15.76
CA CYS A 10 3.78 -17.32 -14.70
C CYS A 10 2.71 -18.36 -15.06
N LEU A 11 2.31 -18.41 -16.32
CA LEU A 11 1.27 -19.31 -16.82
C LEU A 11 1.74 -20.76 -17.01
N GLU A 12 3.05 -20.99 -17.08
CA GLU A 12 3.66 -22.33 -17.10
C GLU A 12 3.69 -23.00 -15.71
N GLN A 13 3.42 -22.26 -14.63
CA GLN A 13 3.42 -22.82 -13.27
C GLN A 13 2.02 -23.31 -12.87
N HIS A 14 1.94 -24.54 -12.35
CA HIS A 14 0.71 -25.11 -11.78
C HIS A 14 0.37 -24.53 -10.41
N GLU A 15 1.33 -23.91 -9.74
CA GLU A 15 1.21 -23.33 -8.40
C GLU A 15 1.80 -21.92 -8.41
N PHE A 16 1.05 -20.94 -7.91
CA PHE A 16 1.58 -19.60 -7.70
C PHE A 16 2.21 -19.49 -6.32
N ARG A 17 3.36 -18.84 -6.24
CA ARG A 17 4.02 -18.54 -4.97
C ARG A 17 3.54 -17.21 -4.44
N VAL A 18 2.90 -17.22 -3.28
CA VAL A 18 2.64 -15.99 -2.52
C VAL A 18 3.72 -15.88 -1.47
N TYR A 19 4.44 -14.76 -1.50
CA TYR A 19 5.40 -14.40 -0.47
C TYR A 19 4.66 -13.59 0.60
N VAL A 20 4.36 -14.19 1.74
CA VAL A 20 3.86 -13.46 2.91
C VAL A 20 5.04 -13.08 3.77
N TYR A 21 5.02 -11.83 4.19
CA TYR A 21 6.13 -11.19 4.83
C TYR A 21 5.64 -10.10 5.79
N PRO A 22 6.21 -10.00 7.00
CA PRO A 22 7.05 -10.98 7.70
C PRO A 22 6.22 -12.11 8.33
N SER A 23 6.84 -13.25 8.60
CA SER A 23 6.23 -14.35 9.37
C SER A 23 6.30 -14.17 10.88
N ASP A 24 7.12 -13.22 11.36
CA ASP A 24 7.59 -13.15 12.73
C ASP A 24 7.80 -11.70 13.18
N ASN A 25 7.37 -11.39 14.41
CA ASN A 25 7.41 -10.05 15.01
C ASN A 25 8.81 -9.61 15.48
N GLU A 26 9.83 -10.48 15.37
CA GLU A 26 11.18 -10.22 15.91
C GLU A 26 12.17 -9.71 14.86
N SER A 27 11.75 -9.59 13.60
CA SER A 27 12.65 -9.17 12.52
C SER A 27 12.93 -7.66 12.58
N ALA A 28 14.22 -7.29 12.56
CA ALA A 28 14.66 -5.89 12.60
C ALA A 28 14.28 -5.13 11.31
N MET A 29 13.78 -3.89 11.45
CA MET A 29 13.45 -2.99 10.33
C MET A 29 14.68 -2.71 9.46
N SER A 30 14.50 -2.73 8.13
CA SER A 30 15.56 -2.31 7.20
C SER A 30 16.03 -0.88 7.49
N VAL A 31 17.34 -0.70 7.68
CA VAL A 31 17.95 0.63 7.87
C VAL A 31 17.67 1.53 6.67
N VAL A 32 17.72 0.98 5.45
CA VAL A 32 17.43 1.70 4.21
C VAL A 32 15.97 2.17 4.20
N TYR A 33 15.05 1.29 4.57
CA TYR A 33 13.64 1.61 4.62
C TYR A 33 13.30 2.64 5.72
N SER A 34 13.90 2.47 6.91
CA SER A 34 13.84 3.45 8.00
C SER A 34 14.29 4.83 7.55
N ASN A 35 15.36 4.91 6.76
CA ASN A 35 15.84 6.17 6.20
C ASN A 35 14.85 6.77 5.19
N ILE A 36 14.25 5.97 4.32
CA ILE A 36 13.24 6.45 3.37
C ILE A 36 12.04 7.05 4.12
N LEU A 37 11.54 6.37 5.15
CA LEU A 37 10.38 6.81 5.94
C LEU A 37 10.64 8.07 6.77
N LYS A 38 11.87 8.26 7.25
CA LYS A 38 12.26 9.45 8.03
C LYS A 38 12.34 10.72 7.19
N ASN A 39 12.51 10.58 5.87
CA ASN A 39 12.80 11.70 4.98
C ASN A 39 11.55 12.30 4.34
N TYR A 40 10.56 12.66 5.16
CA TYR A 40 9.50 13.56 4.68
C TYR A 40 10.07 14.96 4.49
N VAL A 41 10.18 15.39 3.24
CA VAL A 41 10.71 16.71 2.87
C VAL A 41 9.56 17.72 2.82
N LYS A 42 9.57 18.69 3.73
CA LYS A 42 8.65 19.84 3.70
C LYS A 42 9.20 20.93 2.78
N TYR A 43 8.30 21.77 2.25
CA TYR A 43 8.68 22.96 1.46
C TYR A 43 9.52 22.60 0.22
N VAL A 44 9.10 21.57 -0.50
CA VAL A 44 9.86 21.02 -1.64
C VAL A 44 10.04 22.04 -2.76
N ASN A 45 9.03 22.88 -3.03
CA ASN A 45 9.14 23.94 -4.04
C ASN A 45 10.24 24.93 -3.69
N GLU A 46 10.31 25.37 -2.43
CA GLU A 46 11.31 26.32 -1.95
C GLU A 46 12.71 25.72 -1.98
N LEU A 47 12.83 24.45 -1.59
CA LEU A 47 14.09 23.71 -1.66
C LEU A 47 14.57 23.56 -3.10
N ILE A 48 13.69 23.15 -4.02
CA ILE A 48 14.01 23.05 -5.45
C ILE A 48 14.40 24.42 -6.01
N ALA A 49 13.68 25.48 -5.67
CA ALA A 49 13.98 26.84 -6.12
C ALA A 49 15.34 27.36 -5.61
N SER A 50 15.81 26.85 -4.46
CA SER A 50 17.12 27.17 -3.89
C SER A 50 18.29 26.41 -4.54
N LEU A 51 18.01 25.32 -5.26
CA LEU A 51 19.04 24.52 -5.91
C LEU A 51 19.55 25.23 -7.17
N PRO A 52 20.83 25.05 -7.54
CA PRO A 52 21.32 25.42 -8.86
C PRO A 52 20.45 24.78 -9.95
N SER A 53 20.21 25.52 -11.03
CA SER A 53 19.24 25.13 -12.07
C SER A 53 19.58 23.79 -12.74
N GLU A 54 20.87 23.46 -12.74
CA GLU A 54 21.49 22.25 -13.29
C GLU A 54 21.27 21.03 -12.40
N ILE A 55 21.05 21.24 -11.10
CA ILE A 55 20.83 20.14 -10.15
C ILE A 55 19.43 19.59 -10.34
N TRP A 56 18.37 20.42 -10.23
CA TRP A 56 17.01 19.93 -10.43
C TRP A 56 16.74 19.55 -11.89
N ASN A 57 17.30 20.30 -12.85
CA ASN A 57 17.22 20.01 -14.29
C ASN A 57 15.79 19.66 -14.77
N SER A 58 14.81 20.43 -14.30
CA SER A 58 13.38 20.19 -14.56
C SER A 58 12.93 18.75 -14.24
N GLY A 59 13.50 18.11 -13.22
CA GLY A 59 13.20 16.74 -12.78
C GLY A 59 13.90 15.64 -13.60
N ARG A 60 14.70 15.96 -14.63
CA ARG A 60 15.42 14.94 -15.41
C ARG A 60 16.44 14.23 -14.53
N ASN A 61 16.54 12.90 -14.64
CA ASN A 61 17.39 12.04 -13.81
C ASN A 61 17.02 12.03 -12.31
N HIS A 62 15.79 12.42 -11.96
CA HIS A 62 15.28 12.35 -10.59
C HIS A 62 14.19 11.28 -10.47
N ILE A 63 14.16 10.59 -9.33
CA ILE A 63 13.08 9.70 -8.92
C ILE A 63 12.47 10.26 -7.63
N ILE A 64 11.15 10.42 -7.61
CA ILE A 64 10.39 10.86 -6.44
C ILE A 64 9.68 9.65 -5.85
N TYR A 65 9.97 9.34 -4.59
CA TYR A 65 9.25 8.31 -3.84
C TYR A 65 8.03 8.93 -3.16
N ASN A 66 6.84 8.47 -3.55
CA ASN A 66 5.59 8.78 -2.88
C ASN A 66 5.01 7.51 -2.26
N LEU A 67 5.29 7.31 -0.97
CA LEU A 67 4.79 6.17 -0.20
C LEU A 67 3.36 6.39 0.33
N TYR A 68 2.98 7.64 0.59
CA TYR A 68 1.71 7.94 1.24
C TYR A 68 1.04 9.14 0.55
N HIS A 69 -0.14 8.92 0.00
CA HIS A 69 -0.97 9.96 -0.63
C HIS A 69 -1.65 10.90 0.39
N GLY A 70 -1.04 11.13 1.55
CA GLY A 70 -1.65 11.90 2.64
C GLY A 70 -2.42 11.05 3.65
N THR A 71 -3.15 11.73 4.54
CA THR A 71 -3.95 11.12 5.60
C THR A 71 -5.37 11.63 5.52
N TYR A 72 -6.34 10.81 5.94
CA TYR A 72 -7.73 11.24 6.00
C TYR A 72 -7.87 12.59 6.75
N PRO A 73 -8.69 13.53 6.27
CA PRO A 73 -9.55 13.45 5.08
C PRO A 73 -8.86 13.84 3.76
N ASN A 74 -7.59 14.27 3.81
CA ASN A 74 -6.90 14.93 2.72
C ASN A 74 -5.97 13.95 2.00
N TYR A 75 -6.54 12.92 1.37
CA TYR A 75 -5.79 12.11 0.44
C TYR A 75 -5.58 12.91 -0.85
N SER A 76 -4.32 13.16 -1.20
CA SER A 76 -3.91 13.77 -2.45
C SER A 76 -3.13 12.75 -3.27
N ASP A 77 -3.85 11.95 -4.06
CA ASP A 77 -3.23 10.99 -4.96
C ASP A 77 -2.71 11.64 -6.24
N HIS A 78 -3.33 12.74 -6.67
CA HIS A 78 -2.97 13.44 -7.90
C HIS A 78 -1.94 14.57 -7.72
N ASP A 79 -1.90 15.22 -6.55
CA ASP A 79 -1.05 16.39 -6.33
C ASP A 79 0.01 16.12 -5.24
N LEU A 80 1.29 16.16 -5.65
CA LEU A 80 2.44 16.02 -4.77
C LEU A 80 2.79 17.34 -4.04
N GLY A 81 2.10 18.44 -4.37
CA GLY A 81 2.32 19.77 -3.80
C GLY A 81 3.49 20.52 -4.43
N PHE A 82 4.09 20.02 -5.51
CA PHE A 82 5.17 20.69 -6.24
C PHE A 82 5.25 20.23 -7.70
N ASN A 83 5.91 21.03 -8.54
CA ASN A 83 6.13 20.67 -9.94
C ASN A 83 7.26 19.64 -10.07
N THR A 84 6.89 18.41 -10.42
CA THR A 84 7.82 17.29 -10.59
C THR A 84 8.57 17.29 -11.93
N GLY A 85 8.12 18.09 -12.90
CA GLY A 85 8.71 18.13 -14.24
C GLY A 85 8.79 16.76 -14.89
N TYR A 86 10.01 16.35 -15.28
CA TYR A 86 10.31 15.08 -15.94
C TYR A 86 10.78 13.98 -14.99
N ALA A 87 10.62 14.16 -13.67
CA ALA A 87 10.99 13.13 -12.70
C ALA A 87 10.11 11.88 -12.84
N ILE A 88 10.70 10.71 -12.65
CA ILE A 88 9.97 9.44 -12.50
C ILE A 88 9.30 9.46 -11.13
N ILE A 89 8.02 9.09 -11.07
CA ILE A 89 7.31 8.96 -9.79
C ILE A 89 7.21 7.47 -9.43
N ALA A 90 7.79 7.12 -8.29
CA ALA A 90 7.66 5.80 -7.69
C ALA A 90 6.55 5.86 -6.62
N ARG A 91 5.38 5.28 -6.92
CA ARG A 91 4.19 5.32 -6.06
C ARG A 91 3.90 3.97 -5.43
N ALA A 92 3.62 3.99 -4.14
CA ALA A 92 2.99 2.87 -3.46
C ALA A 92 1.52 2.77 -3.93
N SER A 93 1.13 1.65 -4.54
CA SER A 93 -0.23 1.38 -5.04
C SER A 93 -0.77 2.47 -6.00
N ALA A 94 -0.15 2.59 -7.18
CA ALA A 94 -0.46 3.67 -8.12
C ALA A 94 -1.88 3.56 -8.70
N ASN A 95 -2.58 4.70 -8.73
CA ASN A 95 -3.83 4.84 -9.46
C ASN A 95 -3.56 4.92 -10.96
N ALA A 96 -4.23 4.06 -11.76
CA ALA A 96 -4.11 4.02 -13.21
C ALA A 96 -4.43 5.36 -13.92
N GLN A 97 -5.21 6.24 -13.29
CA GLN A 97 -5.57 7.55 -13.86
C GLN A 97 -4.40 8.54 -13.90
N VAL A 98 -3.43 8.42 -12.98
CA VAL A 98 -2.28 9.34 -12.88
C VAL A 98 -0.94 8.66 -13.12
N PHE A 99 -0.93 7.33 -13.18
CA PHE A 99 0.25 6.55 -13.48
C PHE A 99 0.63 6.69 -14.96
N ARG A 100 1.85 7.16 -15.24
CA ARG A 100 2.36 7.17 -16.62
C ARG A 100 2.90 5.80 -16.96
N GLU A 101 2.14 5.06 -17.74
CA GLU A 101 2.55 3.75 -18.24
C GLU A 101 3.93 3.82 -18.90
N GLU A 102 4.73 2.78 -18.67
CA GLU A 102 6.12 2.66 -19.15
C GLU A 102 7.11 3.71 -18.64
N PHE A 103 6.69 4.64 -17.76
CA PHE A 103 7.52 5.72 -17.25
C PHE A 103 7.61 5.76 -15.72
N ASP A 104 6.47 5.66 -15.04
CA ASP A 104 6.39 5.65 -13.58
C ASP A 104 6.60 4.24 -13.01
N LEU A 105 6.90 4.17 -11.72
CA LEU A 105 7.07 2.90 -10.99
C LEU A 105 5.93 2.72 -10.00
N SER A 106 5.28 1.56 -10.02
CA SER A 106 4.34 1.17 -8.97
C SER A 106 4.86 -0.02 -8.20
N PHE A 107 4.73 0.05 -6.87
CA PHE A 107 5.13 -1.02 -5.96
C PHE A 107 4.11 -1.12 -4.82
N PRO A 108 4.03 -2.26 -4.12
CA PRO A 108 3.13 -2.40 -2.98
C PRO A 108 3.52 -1.46 -1.83
N LEU A 109 2.53 -0.93 -1.10
CA LEU A 109 2.81 -0.16 0.11
C LEU A 109 3.43 -1.07 1.17
N PHE A 110 4.65 -0.73 1.60
CA PHE A 110 5.34 -1.45 2.66
C PHE A 110 4.95 -0.91 4.04
N HIS A 111 4.77 -1.78 5.03
CA HIS A 111 4.51 -1.36 6.41
C HIS A 111 5.76 -0.71 7.02
N GLU A 112 5.60 0.21 7.98
CA GLU A 112 6.72 0.93 8.63
C GLU A 112 7.80 -0.04 9.14
N GLN A 113 7.39 -1.20 9.64
CA GLN A 113 8.29 -2.22 10.18
C GLN A 113 8.88 -3.17 9.15
N HIS A 114 8.93 -2.83 7.85
CA HIS A 114 9.44 -3.71 6.80
C HIS A 114 10.83 -4.27 7.17
N PRO A 115 10.95 -5.60 7.41
CA PRO A 115 12.22 -6.15 7.87
C PRO A 115 13.39 -6.07 6.88
N LEU A 116 14.57 -6.44 7.38
CA LEU A 116 15.87 -6.32 6.70
C LEU A 116 16.20 -7.52 5.79
N ARG A 117 15.49 -8.65 5.91
CA ARG A 117 15.79 -9.92 5.24
C ARG A 117 14.59 -10.51 4.51
N THR A 118 14.77 -10.85 3.25
CA THR A 118 13.90 -11.73 2.44
C THR A 118 14.02 -13.21 2.80
N THR A 119 14.73 -13.58 3.86
CA THR A 119 15.07 -14.98 4.14
C THR A 119 14.13 -15.58 5.17
N VAL A 120 12.88 -15.80 4.79
CA VAL A 120 12.20 -17.09 4.91
C VAL A 120 11.21 -17.10 3.74
N GLU A 121 11.49 -17.89 2.70
CA GLU A 121 10.45 -18.27 1.74
C GLU A 121 9.49 -19.19 2.49
N ALA A 122 8.48 -18.62 3.13
CA ALA A 122 7.28 -19.39 3.40
C ALA A 122 6.60 -19.56 2.05
N GLU A 123 6.99 -20.60 1.33
CA GLU A 123 6.40 -20.97 0.05
C GLU A 123 5.07 -21.67 0.34
N TRP A 124 3.96 -20.97 0.14
CA TRP A 124 2.66 -21.61 0.08
C TRP A 124 2.35 -21.98 -1.36
N SER A 125 2.06 -23.26 -1.61
CA SER A 125 1.49 -23.73 -2.86
C SER A 125 0.08 -23.15 -3.00
N LEU A 126 -0.10 -22.16 -3.86
CA LEU A 126 -1.43 -21.67 -4.21
C LEU A 126 -2.00 -22.60 -5.29
N ASN A 127 -2.83 -23.55 -4.87
CA ASN A 127 -3.63 -24.32 -5.81
C ASN A 127 -4.62 -23.36 -6.49
N MET A 128 -4.56 -23.21 -7.82
CA MET A 128 -5.49 -22.39 -8.62
C MET A 128 -6.99 -22.76 -8.47
N VAL A 129 -7.31 -23.78 -7.69
CA VAL A 129 -8.67 -24.00 -7.19
C VAL A 129 -8.83 -23.12 -5.95
N ASP A 130 -8.99 -21.81 -6.17
CA ASP A 130 -9.12 -20.85 -5.09
C ASP A 130 -10.32 -21.23 -4.22
N LYS A 131 -10.03 -21.64 -2.97
CA LYS A 131 -11.09 -21.70 -1.95
C LYS A 131 -11.63 -20.28 -1.72
N TYR A 132 -10.75 -19.26 -1.75
CA TYR A 132 -11.05 -17.85 -1.51
C TYR A 132 -10.69 -16.96 -2.72
N LEU A 133 -11.70 -16.45 -3.41
CA LEU A 133 -11.65 -15.45 -4.49
C LEU A 133 -11.19 -14.06 -4.01
N VAL A 134 -11.53 -13.66 -2.78
CA VAL A 134 -11.16 -12.37 -2.20
C VAL A 134 -10.83 -12.54 -0.72
N SER A 135 -9.68 -11.99 -0.29
CA SER A 135 -9.32 -11.88 1.12
C SER A 135 -8.96 -10.43 1.46
N PHE A 136 -9.61 -9.87 2.47
CA PHE A 136 -9.32 -8.54 2.99
C PHE A 136 -9.18 -8.61 4.51
N LYS A 137 -8.07 -8.08 5.03
CA LYS A 137 -7.86 -7.83 6.46
C LYS A 137 -7.50 -6.37 6.64
N GLY A 138 -8.41 -5.55 7.18
CA GLY A 138 -8.19 -4.10 7.25
C GLY A 138 -9.03 -3.34 8.27
N LYS A 139 -9.00 -2.00 8.21
CA LYS A 139 -9.74 -1.13 9.13
C LYS A 139 -11.12 -0.77 8.57
N ARG A 140 -12.16 -0.92 9.39
CA ARG A 140 -13.51 -0.44 9.16
C ARG A 140 -13.70 0.89 9.87
N TYR A 141 -14.03 1.92 9.11
CA TYR A 141 -14.26 3.26 9.63
C TYR A 141 -15.74 3.37 9.95
N VAL A 142 -16.10 3.42 11.23
CA VAL A 142 -17.51 3.49 11.68
C VAL A 142 -18.09 4.90 11.51
N TYR A 143 -17.24 5.91 11.28
CA TYR A 143 -17.61 7.30 11.08
C TYR A 143 -16.71 7.97 10.03
N GLY A 144 -17.15 9.13 9.52
CA GLY A 144 -16.43 9.89 8.51
C GLY A 144 -16.87 9.61 7.07
N ILE A 145 -16.36 10.38 6.11
CA ILE A 145 -16.74 10.27 4.70
C ILE A 145 -16.29 8.90 4.16
N GLY A 146 -17.22 8.18 3.53
CA GLY A 146 -16.98 6.84 2.99
C GLY A 146 -17.09 5.71 4.03
N SER A 147 -17.45 6.01 5.28
CA SER A 147 -17.73 4.99 6.32
C SER A 147 -18.84 4.05 5.89
N GLU A 148 -19.98 4.55 5.40
CA GLU A 148 -21.09 3.73 4.90
C GLU A 148 -20.68 2.78 3.77
N THR A 149 -19.90 3.27 2.80
CA THR A 149 -19.43 2.46 1.66
C THR A 149 -18.45 1.38 2.14
N ARG A 150 -17.52 1.71 3.04
CA ARG A 150 -16.57 0.76 3.61
C ARG A 150 -17.24 -0.24 4.53
N ASP A 151 -18.26 0.21 5.25
CA ASP A 151 -19.08 -0.66 6.06
C ASP A 151 -19.75 -1.70 5.17
N SER A 152 -20.39 -1.28 4.08
CA SER A 152 -21.08 -2.15 3.12
C SER A 152 -20.21 -3.26 2.53
N LEU A 153 -18.88 -3.14 2.53
CA LEU A 153 -17.97 -4.19 2.06
C LEU A 153 -18.07 -5.48 2.88
N TYR A 154 -18.56 -5.43 4.12
CA TYR A 154 -18.80 -6.64 4.91
C TYR A 154 -19.83 -7.58 4.23
N HIS A 155 -20.76 -7.04 3.44
CA HIS A 155 -21.75 -7.84 2.71
C HIS A 155 -21.13 -8.72 1.63
N LEU A 156 -19.90 -8.42 1.22
CA LEU A 156 -19.15 -9.29 0.32
C LEU A 156 -18.68 -10.56 1.05
N HIS A 157 -18.57 -10.53 2.38
CA HIS A 157 -18.15 -11.68 3.18
C HIS A 157 -19.15 -12.82 3.08
N ASN A 158 -18.67 -13.98 2.62
CA ASN A 158 -19.48 -15.20 2.56
C ASN A 158 -18.88 -16.37 3.35
N GLY A 159 -17.76 -16.14 4.06
CA GLY A 159 -17.04 -17.15 4.86
C GLY A 159 -16.44 -18.31 4.05
N HIS A 160 -16.61 -18.33 2.73
CA HIS A 160 -16.25 -19.45 1.87
C HIS A 160 -15.28 -19.05 0.77
N SER A 161 -15.70 -18.15 -0.14
CA SER A 161 -14.86 -17.63 -1.22
C SER A 161 -14.47 -16.16 -1.05
N VAL A 162 -15.13 -15.43 -0.16
CA VAL A 162 -14.82 -14.03 0.13
C VAL A 162 -14.72 -13.86 1.64
N VAL A 163 -13.51 -13.61 2.12
CA VAL A 163 -13.22 -13.39 3.53
C VAL A 163 -12.87 -11.93 3.76
N MET A 164 -13.76 -11.21 4.44
CA MET A 164 -13.57 -9.81 4.81
C MET A 164 -13.48 -9.77 6.33
N VAL A 165 -12.29 -9.49 6.86
CA VAL A 165 -12.06 -9.39 8.29
C VAL A 165 -11.65 -7.95 8.61
N THR A 166 -12.38 -7.30 9.49
CA THR A 166 -12.18 -5.87 9.74
C THR A 166 -12.06 -5.55 11.20
N THR A 167 -11.22 -4.57 11.55
CA THR A 167 -11.19 -3.99 12.90
C THR A 167 -11.74 -2.57 12.88
N CYS A 168 -12.50 -2.21 13.90
CA CYS A 168 -12.94 -0.83 14.09
C CYS A 168 -11.97 0.00 14.95
N LYS A 169 -10.86 -0.61 15.42
CA LYS A 169 -9.80 0.08 16.17
C LYS A 169 -9.04 1.06 15.26
N HIS A 170 -9.56 2.28 15.15
CA HIS A 170 -8.99 3.36 14.35
C HIS A 170 -8.81 4.65 15.17
N ASN A 171 -7.59 5.19 15.20
CA ASN A 171 -7.22 6.32 16.09
C ASN A 171 -7.44 5.98 17.58
N THR A 172 -7.20 6.96 18.46
CA THR A 172 -7.37 6.80 19.91
C THR A 172 -8.83 6.91 20.36
N ASP A 173 -9.70 7.48 19.54
CA ASP A 173 -11.09 7.79 19.83
C ASP A 173 -12.10 6.80 19.25
N TRP A 174 -11.66 5.68 18.68
CA TRP A 174 -12.56 4.69 18.05
C TRP A 174 -13.72 4.25 18.96
N LYS A 175 -13.46 4.05 20.26
CA LYS A 175 -14.46 3.66 21.26
C LYS A 175 -15.64 4.63 21.34
N LYS A 176 -15.45 5.89 20.97
CA LYS A 176 -16.53 6.90 20.96
C LYS A 176 -17.54 6.64 19.83
N TYR A 177 -17.10 6.02 18.75
CA TYR A 177 -17.90 5.77 17.55
C TYR A 177 -18.09 4.27 17.32
N GLU A 178 -17.89 3.47 18.36
CA GLU A 178 -18.12 2.04 18.32
C GLU A 178 -19.61 1.74 18.08
N ASP A 179 -19.88 0.81 17.17
CA ASP A 179 -21.22 0.30 16.91
C ASP A 179 -21.34 -1.15 17.41
N ASP A 180 -22.55 -1.70 17.32
CA ASP A 180 -22.86 -3.02 17.88
C ASP A 180 -22.05 -4.17 17.22
N ARG A 181 -21.44 -3.95 16.05
CA ARG A 181 -20.67 -4.99 15.33
C ARG A 181 -19.17 -4.95 15.64
N CYS A 182 -18.65 -3.84 16.16
CA CYS A 182 -17.24 -3.65 16.50
C CYS A 182 -16.61 -4.78 17.32
N GLU A 183 -17.31 -5.28 18.34
CA GLU A 183 -16.79 -6.34 19.21
C GLU A 183 -16.55 -7.63 18.40
N ALA A 184 -17.56 -8.06 17.64
CA ALA A 184 -17.46 -9.25 16.79
C ALA A 184 -16.42 -9.07 15.68
N ASP A 185 -16.41 -7.90 15.03
CA ASP A 185 -15.43 -7.52 14.00
C ASP A 185 -13.99 -7.65 14.57
N ASN A 186 -13.74 -7.12 15.77
CA ASN A 186 -12.44 -7.18 16.42
C ASN A 186 -12.03 -8.61 16.82
N VAL A 187 -12.97 -9.42 17.32
CA VAL A 187 -12.70 -10.83 17.68
C VAL A 187 -12.31 -11.63 16.44
N GLU A 188 -13.07 -11.49 15.34
CA GLU A 188 -12.77 -12.21 14.10
C GLU A 188 -11.46 -11.68 13.47
N TYR A 189 -11.17 -10.38 13.60
CA TYR A 189 -9.91 -9.77 13.14
C TYR A 189 -8.68 -10.27 13.89
N ASP A 190 -8.82 -10.54 15.19
CA ASP A 190 -7.73 -11.04 16.03
C ASP A 190 -7.52 -12.57 15.88
N ARG A 191 -8.45 -13.28 15.22
CA ARG A 191 -8.34 -14.69 14.85
C ARG A 191 -7.39 -14.91 13.65
#